data_AF-A0A9D9PWA8-F1
#
_entry.id   AF-A0A9D9PWA8-F1
#
_cell.length_a   1.000
_cell.length_b   1.000
_cell.length_c   1.000
_cell.angle_alpha   90.00
_cell.angle_beta   90.00
_cell.angle_gamma   90.00
#
_symmetry.space_group_name_H-M   'P 1'
#
loop_
_entity.id
_entity.type
_entity.pdbx_description
1 polymer ?
#
loop_
_entity_poly.entity_id
_entity_poly.type
_entity_poly.pdbx_seq_one_letter_code
_entity_poly.pdbx_strand_id
1 'polypeptide(L)'
;KVLKAAKVEPAKIGVVALNVHCGEGGMFGREEIDVIGPAIQQAKAEGFTVAGPVPPDSAFPLALRGDYQGLVLMYHDQANIGRKIIGRDQPGVSLFLGMPVPVVTTPHGTAYDIAWKGIAKHNMVARAITMAAALAGKGL
;
A
#
# COMPACT_ATOMS: atom_id res chain seq x y z
N LYS A 1 -3.10 -2.55 -12.12
CA LYS A 1 -3.24 -3.95 -12.61
C LYS A 1 -3.61 -4.92 -11.49
N VAL A 2 -2.84 -5.01 -10.40
CA VAL A 2 -3.14 -5.92 -9.26
C VAL A 2 -4.55 -5.74 -8.69
N LEU A 3 -5.00 -4.52 -8.39
CA LEU A 3 -6.36 -4.29 -7.87
C LEU A 3 -7.45 -4.83 -8.82
N LYS A 4 -7.27 -4.63 -10.14
CA LYS A 4 -8.17 -5.17 -11.17
C LYS A 4 -8.12 -6.71 -11.22
N ALA A 5 -6.93 -7.31 -11.16
CA ALA A 5 -6.78 -8.77 -11.09
C ALA A 5 -7.41 -9.38 -9.82
N ALA A 6 -7.37 -8.63 -8.72
CA ALA A 6 -8.04 -8.96 -7.46
C ALA A 6 -9.55 -8.66 -7.48
N LYS A 7 -10.10 -8.09 -8.57
CA LYS A 7 -11.51 -7.68 -8.72
C LYS A 7 -11.96 -6.71 -7.64
N VAL A 8 -11.08 -5.80 -7.23
CA VAL A 8 -11.39 -4.74 -6.27
C VAL A 8 -12.03 -3.57 -7.01
N GLU A 9 -13.29 -3.28 -6.70
CA GLU A 9 -14.05 -2.19 -7.32
C GLU A 9 -14.67 -1.27 -6.23
N PRO A 10 -14.51 0.07 -6.35
CA PRO A 10 -13.72 0.76 -7.37
C PRO A 10 -12.21 0.56 -7.13
N ALA A 11 -11.41 0.47 -8.19
CA ALA A 11 -9.95 0.42 -8.09
C ALA A 11 -9.34 1.82 -7.82
N LYS A 12 -9.86 2.56 -6.85
CA LYS A 12 -9.48 3.95 -6.56
C LYS A 12 -8.25 4.01 -5.65
N ILE A 13 -7.22 4.70 -6.09
CA ILE A 13 -5.94 4.82 -5.37
C ILE A 13 -5.73 6.25 -4.87
N GLY A 14 -5.40 6.41 -3.59
CA GLY A 14 -4.96 7.68 -3.02
C GLY A 14 -3.44 7.83 -3.14
N VAL A 15 -2.95 8.91 -3.73
CA VAL A 15 -1.53 9.25 -3.79
C VAL A 15 -1.25 10.27 -2.69
N VAL A 16 -0.45 9.87 -1.70
CA VAL A 16 -0.19 10.67 -0.51
C VAL A 16 0.94 11.66 -0.79
N ALA A 17 0.85 12.86 -0.23
CA ALA A 17 1.91 13.85 -0.31
C ALA A 17 3.21 13.34 0.33
N LEU A 18 4.33 13.89 -0.13
CA LEU A 18 5.62 13.77 0.53
C LEU A 18 5.63 14.70 1.76
N ASN A 19 5.23 15.95 1.55
CA ASN A 19 5.28 16.99 2.57
C ASN A 19 4.03 17.00 3.44
N VAL A 20 4.18 17.54 4.65
CA VAL A 20 3.04 17.83 5.53
C VAL A 20 2.07 18.78 4.81
N HIS A 21 0.78 18.57 5.01
CA HIS A 21 -0.29 19.39 4.40
C HIS A 21 -0.13 19.57 2.88
N CYS A 22 0.42 18.57 2.18
CA CYS A 22 0.65 18.65 0.73
C CYS A 22 1.55 19.84 0.31
N GLY A 23 2.51 20.22 1.15
CA GLY A 23 3.46 21.31 0.88
C GLY A 23 2.90 22.70 1.17
N GLU A 24 1.64 22.83 1.61
CA GLU A 24 1.00 24.11 2.00
C GLU A 24 1.23 25.21 0.93
N GLY A 25 0.82 24.92 -0.31
CA GLY A 25 0.99 25.86 -1.44
C GLY A 25 2.44 26.15 -1.83
N GLY A 26 3.39 25.32 -1.39
CA GLY A 26 4.83 25.49 -1.62
C GLY A 26 5.61 25.97 -0.41
N MET A 27 4.93 26.31 0.70
CA MET A 27 5.59 26.80 1.93
C MET A 27 6.39 25.72 2.66
N PHE A 28 5.97 24.46 2.57
CA PHE A 28 6.60 23.31 3.22
C PHE A 28 7.22 22.32 2.24
N GLY A 29 7.73 22.82 1.11
CA GLY A 29 8.24 22.01 0.01
C GLY A 29 7.33 22.12 -1.21
N ARG A 30 7.88 21.79 -2.38
CA ARG A 30 7.22 21.99 -3.68
C ARG A 30 7.03 20.71 -4.47
N GLU A 31 7.42 19.57 -3.92
CA GLU A 31 7.36 18.27 -4.59
C GLU A 31 5.94 17.92 -5.02
N GLU A 32 4.91 18.36 -4.29
CA GLU A 32 3.51 18.22 -4.71
C GLU A 32 3.16 19.03 -5.95
N ILE A 33 3.70 20.24 -6.09
CA ILE A 33 3.44 21.15 -7.21
C ILE A 33 4.25 20.70 -8.43
N ASP A 34 5.53 20.42 -8.22
CA ASP A 34 6.50 20.27 -9.30
C ASP A 34 6.58 18.82 -9.81
N VAL A 35 6.20 17.82 -8.99
CA VAL A 35 6.38 16.39 -9.32
C VAL A 35 5.12 15.55 -9.11
N ILE A 36 4.59 15.47 -7.89
CA ILE A 36 3.55 14.50 -7.53
C ILE A 36 2.21 14.88 -8.17
N GLY A 37 1.81 16.15 -8.12
CA GLY A 37 0.61 16.67 -8.76
C GLY A 37 0.59 16.40 -10.27
N PRO A 38 1.62 16.79 -11.03
CA PRO A 38 1.76 16.45 -12.44
C PRO A 38 1.67 14.93 -12.71
N ALA A 39 2.35 14.09 -11.92
CA ALA A 39 2.28 12.63 -12.07
C ALA A 39 0.86 12.07 -11.84
N ILE A 40 0.10 12.63 -10.88
CA ILE A 40 -1.30 12.26 -10.65
C ILE A 40 -2.16 12.65 -11.86
N GLN A 41 -1.95 13.82 -12.46
CA GLN A 41 -2.70 14.24 -13.64
C GLN A 41 -2.39 13.35 -14.85
N GLN A 42 -1.12 13.01 -15.05
CA GLN A 42 -0.72 12.06 -16.09
C GLN A 42 -1.41 10.71 -15.89
N ALA A 43 -1.38 10.15 -14.67
CA ALA A 43 -2.04 8.89 -14.38
C ALA A 43 -3.56 8.95 -14.62
N LYS A 44 -4.22 10.07 -14.31
CA LYS A 44 -5.64 10.28 -14.67
C LYS A 44 -5.85 10.29 -16.19
N ALA A 45 -4.99 10.97 -16.94
CA ALA A 45 -5.04 11.01 -18.40
C ALA A 45 -4.85 9.61 -19.04
N GLU A 46 -4.05 8.75 -18.40
CA GLU A 46 -3.88 7.34 -18.77
C GLU A 46 -5.06 6.43 -18.35
N GLY A 47 -6.10 7.00 -17.71
CA GLY A 47 -7.32 6.29 -17.33
C GLY A 47 -7.25 5.57 -15.98
N PHE A 48 -6.28 5.91 -15.12
CA PHE A 48 -6.25 5.40 -13.75
C PHE A 48 -7.17 6.21 -12.82
N THR A 49 -7.94 5.51 -12.00
CA THR A 49 -8.75 6.12 -10.94
C THR A 49 -7.86 6.49 -9.75
N VAL A 50 -7.20 7.64 -9.83
CA VAL A 50 -6.30 8.14 -8.78
C VAL A 50 -6.77 9.48 -8.22
N ALA A 51 -6.47 9.76 -6.96
CA ALA A 51 -6.75 11.02 -6.29
C ALA A 51 -5.59 11.43 -5.38
N GLY A 52 -5.38 12.74 -5.24
CA GLY A 52 -4.31 13.32 -4.42
C GLY A 52 -3.79 14.63 -5.01
N PRO A 53 -2.71 15.20 -4.44
CA PRO A 53 -1.99 14.66 -3.27
C PRO A 53 -2.87 14.67 -2.01
N VAL A 54 -2.88 13.56 -1.27
CA VAL A 54 -3.65 13.39 -0.03
C VAL A 54 -2.76 13.75 1.16
N PRO A 55 -3.23 14.54 2.14
CA PRO A 55 -2.46 14.84 3.35
C PRO A 55 -2.05 13.54 4.09
N PRO A 56 -0.78 13.40 4.52
CA PRO A 56 -0.28 12.15 5.11
C PRO A 56 -1.02 11.69 6.38
N ASP A 57 -1.41 12.63 7.22
CA ASP A 57 -2.13 12.42 8.48
C ASP A 57 -3.57 11.93 8.26
N SER A 58 -4.20 12.36 7.17
CA SER A 58 -5.57 11.99 6.80
C SER A 58 -5.65 10.73 5.94
N ALA A 59 -4.55 10.32 5.29
CA ALA A 59 -4.56 9.26 4.28
C ALA A 59 -5.08 7.90 4.81
N PHE A 60 -4.58 7.45 5.96
CA PHE A 60 -4.99 6.18 6.56
C PHE A 60 -6.45 6.19 7.05
N PRO A 61 -6.92 7.20 7.81
CA PRO A 61 -8.34 7.33 8.15
C PRO A 61 -9.27 7.26 6.92
N LEU A 62 -8.93 7.97 5.84
CA LEU A 62 -9.71 7.94 4.59
C LEU A 62 -9.73 6.56 3.93
N ALA A 63 -8.58 5.88 3.87
CA ALA A 63 -8.51 4.53 3.34
C ALA A 63 -9.32 3.53 4.18
N LEU A 64 -9.28 3.64 5.51
CA LEU A 64 -10.05 2.79 6.43
C LEU A 64 -11.56 3.03 6.32
N ARG A 65 -11.97 4.26 5.99
CA ARG A 65 -13.37 4.60 5.67
C ARG A 65 -13.83 4.06 4.31
N GLY A 66 -12.89 3.63 3.45
CA GLY A 66 -13.18 3.06 2.14
C GLY A 66 -13.08 4.06 0.97
N ASP A 67 -12.60 5.28 1.21
CA ASP A 67 -12.44 6.30 0.15
C ASP A 67 -11.40 5.91 -0.90
N TYR A 68 -10.47 5.02 -0.53
CA TYR A 68 -9.39 4.48 -1.35
C TYR A 68 -9.22 2.98 -1.08
N GLN A 69 -9.03 2.20 -2.14
CA GLN A 69 -8.75 0.75 -2.09
C GLN A 69 -7.24 0.45 -2.08
N GLY A 70 -6.41 1.49 -2.25
CA GLY A 70 -4.97 1.43 -2.08
C GLY A 70 -4.40 2.83 -1.87
N LEU A 71 -3.27 2.91 -1.18
CA LEU A 71 -2.50 4.14 -1.01
C LEU A 71 -1.13 3.98 -1.67
N VAL A 72 -0.68 5.01 -2.38
CA VAL A 72 0.71 5.19 -2.78
C VAL A 72 1.34 6.15 -1.80
N LEU A 73 2.37 5.68 -1.11
CA LEU A 73 3.08 6.39 -0.07
C LEU A 73 4.48 6.72 -0.55
N MET A 74 5.00 7.86 -0.16
CA MET A 74 6.25 8.40 -0.68
C MET A 74 7.48 7.75 -0.05
N TYR A 75 7.37 7.28 1.19
CA TYR A 75 8.48 6.64 1.90
C TYR A 75 8.04 5.56 2.90
N HIS A 76 9.01 4.74 3.30
CA HIS A 76 8.80 3.52 4.09
C HIS A 76 8.05 3.74 5.41
N ASP A 77 8.45 4.74 6.19
CA ASP A 77 7.87 4.95 7.52
C ASP A 77 6.48 5.58 7.46
N GLN A 78 6.17 6.33 6.38
CA GLN A 78 4.81 6.76 6.08
C GLN A 78 3.86 5.57 5.99
N ALA A 79 4.33 4.45 5.43
CA ALA A 79 3.57 3.19 5.37
C ALA A 79 3.55 2.44 6.69
N ASN A 80 4.71 2.26 7.31
CA ASN A 80 4.84 1.40 8.47
C ASN A 80 4.15 1.94 9.71
N ILE A 81 4.12 3.26 9.90
CA ILE A 81 3.43 3.88 11.03
C ILE A 81 1.92 3.59 10.92
N GLY A 82 1.28 3.97 9.82
CA GLY A 82 -0.16 3.76 9.65
C GLY A 82 -0.55 2.27 9.69
N ARG A 83 0.26 1.39 9.07
CA ARG A 83 0.05 -0.05 9.14
C ARG A 83 0.12 -0.61 10.57
N LYS A 84 1.03 -0.12 11.40
CA LYS A 84 1.16 -0.57 12.80
C LYS A 84 -0.03 -0.12 13.65
N ILE A 85 -0.62 1.04 13.35
CA ILE A 85 -1.81 1.58 14.04
C ILE A 85 -3.05 0.72 13.76
N ILE A 86 -3.23 0.24 12.52
CA ILE A 86 -4.36 -0.63 12.13
C ILE A 86 -4.37 -1.98 12.89
N GLY A 87 -3.25 -2.34 13.52
CA GLY A 87 -3.13 -3.48 14.43
C GLY A 87 -2.33 -4.64 13.83
N ARG A 88 -1.43 -5.20 14.64
CA ARG A 88 -0.53 -6.30 14.26
C ARG A 88 -1.24 -7.62 13.95
N ASP A 89 -2.45 -7.82 14.45
CA ASP A 89 -3.21 -9.06 14.27
C ASP A 89 -4.00 -9.11 12.95
N GLN A 90 -4.10 -8.00 12.22
CA GLN A 90 -4.66 -8.04 10.87
C GLN A 90 -3.63 -8.66 9.90
N PRO A 91 -3.95 -9.77 9.22
CA PRO A 91 -2.96 -10.48 8.41
C PRO A 91 -2.63 -9.66 7.17
N GLY A 92 -1.50 -8.94 7.21
CA GLY A 92 -0.92 -8.27 6.05
C GLY A 92 0.08 -9.18 5.34
N VAL A 93 0.15 -9.06 4.02
CA VAL A 93 1.17 -9.71 3.17
C VAL A 93 1.81 -8.61 2.33
N SER A 94 3.12 -8.68 2.16
CA SER A 94 3.83 -7.81 1.22
C SER A 94 3.86 -8.48 -0.15
N LEU A 95 3.41 -7.78 -1.18
CA LEU A 95 3.51 -8.20 -2.58
C LEU A 95 4.49 -7.28 -3.30
N PHE A 96 5.46 -7.85 -4.00
CA PHE A 96 6.34 -7.09 -4.88
C PHE A 96 5.68 -6.93 -6.25
N LEU A 97 5.47 -5.68 -6.65
CA LEU A 97 4.85 -5.33 -7.93
C LEU A 97 5.92 -5.22 -9.03
N GLY A 98 5.55 -5.52 -10.27
CA GLY A 98 6.44 -5.41 -11.43
C GLY A 98 7.39 -6.59 -11.64
N MET A 99 7.29 -7.63 -10.81
CA MET A 99 8.05 -8.86 -10.96
C MET A 99 7.44 -9.75 -12.06
N PRO A 100 8.24 -10.57 -12.77
CA PRO A 100 7.74 -11.49 -13.81
C PRO A 100 6.92 -12.66 -13.25
N VAL A 101 6.98 -12.87 -11.93
CA VAL A 101 6.22 -13.87 -11.20
C VAL A 101 5.69 -13.25 -9.89
N PRO A 102 4.59 -13.77 -9.31
CA PRO A 102 4.13 -13.30 -8.00
C PRO A 102 5.20 -13.55 -6.93
N VAL A 103 5.74 -12.47 -6.36
CA VAL A 103 6.67 -12.54 -5.22
C VAL A 103 5.98 -11.93 -4.01
N VAL A 104 5.77 -12.74 -2.98
CA VAL A 104 5.11 -12.32 -1.73
C VAL A 104 6.00 -12.65 -0.53
N THR A 105 5.86 -11.88 0.55
CA THR A 105 6.54 -12.17 1.82
C THR A 105 5.69 -11.79 3.02
N THR A 106 5.99 -12.41 4.15
CA THR A 106 5.38 -12.05 5.43
C THR A 106 6.03 -10.81 6.02
N PRO A 107 5.27 -9.97 6.73
CA PRO A 107 5.77 -8.71 7.29
C PRO A 107 6.48 -8.85 8.65
N HIS A 108 6.54 -10.06 9.23
CA HIS A 108 7.21 -10.30 10.51
C HIS A 108 8.68 -10.67 10.30
N GLY A 109 9.48 -10.49 11.34
CA GLY A 109 10.88 -10.93 11.36
C GLY A 109 11.02 -12.43 11.62
N THR A 110 12.23 -12.83 11.99
CA THR A 110 12.63 -14.23 12.22
C THR A 110 12.10 -14.83 13.52
N ALA A 111 11.76 -14.01 14.52
CA ALA A 111 11.21 -14.43 15.80
C ALA A 111 12.03 -15.54 16.50
N TYR A 112 13.36 -15.33 16.60
CA TYR A 112 14.29 -16.30 17.19
C TYR A 112 13.96 -16.71 18.62
N ASP A 113 13.36 -15.81 19.39
CA ASP A 113 12.93 -16.01 20.76
C ASP A 113 11.82 -17.06 20.91
N ILE A 114 11.07 -17.36 19.84
CA ILE A 114 10.01 -18.37 19.82
C ILE A 114 10.30 -19.57 18.92
N ALA A 115 11.49 -19.63 18.32
CA ALA A 115 11.89 -20.74 17.48
C ALA A 115 11.77 -22.08 18.23
N TRP A 116 11.20 -23.10 17.56
CA TRP A 116 11.00 -24.45 18.11
C TRP A 116 10.07 -24.57 19.33
N LYS A 117 9.37 -23.50 19.71
CA LYS A 117 8.42 -23.53 20.84
C LYS A 117 6.99 -23.93 20.47
N GLY A 118 6.68 -24.03 19.17
CA GLY A 118 5.33 -24.40 18.69
C GLY A 118 4.25 -23.32 18.87
N ILE A 119 4.63 -22.09 19.24
CA ILE A 119 3.70 -20.98 19.56
C ILE A 119 3.60 -19.91 18.45
N ALA A 120 4.27 -20.10 17.32
CA ALA A 120 4.25 -19.15 16.21
C ALA A 120 2.88 -19.18 15.49
N LYS A 121 2.28 -18.00 15.25
CA LYS A 121 1.06 -17.87 14.45
C LYS A 121 1.40 -18.00 12.96
N HIS A 122 0.77 -18.93 12.25
CA HIS A 122 1.03 -19.21 10.82
C HIS A 122 0.03 -18.54 9.85
N ASN A 123 -0.91 -17.75 10.35
CA ASN A 123 -1.98 -17.12 9.56
C ASN A 123 -1.44 -16.22 8.42
N MET A 124 -0.37 -15.47 8.66
CA MET A 124 0.23 -14.60 7.64
C MET A 124 0.94 -15.38 6.54
N VAL A 125 1.63 -16.47 6.89
CA VAL A 125 2.26 -17.37 5.91
C VAL A 125 1.20 -18.03 5.03
N ALA A 126 0.14 -18.56 5.64
CA ALA A 126 -0.98 -19.14 4.90
C ALA A 126 -1.59 -18.13 3.92
N ARG A 127 -1.83 -16.89 4.37
CA ARG A 127 -2.36 -15.82 3.51
C ARG A 127 -1.40 -15.47 2.36
N ALA A 128 -0.09 -15.45 2.61
CA ALA A 128 0.90 -15.19 1.57
C ALA A 128 0.85 -16.28 0.48
N ILE A 129 0.82 -17.56 0.88
CA ILE A 129 0.71 -18.70 -0.06
C ILE A 129 -0.58 -18.60 -0.89
N THR A 130 -1.72 -18.37 -0.24
CA THR A 130 -3.01 -18.25 -0.95
C THR A 130 -3.01 -17.05 -1.90
N MET A 131 -2.41 -15.92 -1.51
CA MET A 131 -2.29 -14.75 -2.37
C MET A 131 -1.42 -15.03 -3.60
N ALA A 132 -0.26 -15.67 -3.43
CA ALA A 132 0.61 -16.06 -4.54
C ALA A 132 -0.12 -17.00 -5.52
N ALA A 133 -0.81 -18.02 -4.99
CA ALA A 133 -1.59 -18.95 -5.80
C ALA A 133 -2.71 -18.24 -6.59
N ALA A 134 -3.41 -17.31 -5.96
CA ALA A 134 -4.48 -16.53 -6.61
C ALA A 134 -3.97 -15.60 -7.72
N LEU A 135 -2.71 -15.15 -7.63
CA LEU A 135 -2.07 -14.28 -8.62
C LEU A 135 -1.40 -15.08 -9.76
N ALA A 136 -0.89 -16.28 -9.48
CA ALA A 136 -0.19 -17.12 -10.46
C ALA A 136 -1.05 -17.47 -11.68
N GLY A 137 -2.35 -17.70 -11.49
CA GLY A 137 -3.28 -17.99 -12.59
C GLY A 137 -3.80 -16.77 -13.36
N LYS A 138 -3.37 -15.55 -13.02
CA LYS A 138 -3.99 -14.32 -13.50
C LYS A 138 -3.11 -13.44 -14.39
N GLY A 139 -1.86 -13.85 -14.67
CA GLY A 139 -0.94 -13.10 -15.54
C GLY A 139 -0.77 -11.66 -15.06
N LEU A 140 -0.01 -11.45 -13.98
CA LEU A 140 0.34 -10.11 -13.52
C LEU A 140 1.38 -9.44 -14.43
#